data_AF-A0AAV5V3Q6-F1
#
_entry.id   AF-A0AAV5V3Q6-F1
#
_cell.length_a   1.000
_cell.length_b   1.000
_cell.length_c   1.000
_cell.angle_alpha   90.00
_cell.angle_beta   90.00
_cell.angle_gamma   90.00
#
_symmetry.space_group_name_H-M   'P 1'
#
loop_
_entity.id
_entity.type
_entity.pdbx_description
1 polymer ?
#
loop_
_entity_poly.entity_id
_entity_poly.type
_entity_poly.pdbx_seq_one_letter_code
_entity_poly.pdbx_strand_id
1 'polypeptide(L)'
;IMFLRQTVVLSTLVALVRSSCTSIDHQACDELCKTDSFWYGHCIGWDGTDFSCTCFEYRAPLSGDACKPKQNECTLKCKETGKDGGFCYPRNDRGVERNRTGCECFKSLPQELLRRRRRHAMRRRSYKIVA
;
A
#
# COMPACT_ATOMS: atom_id res chain seq x y z
N ILE A 1 -21.64 53.65 -10.02
CA ILE A 1 -21.65 52.68 -8.90
C ILE A 1 -21.55 51.28 -9.50
N MET A 2 -20.35 50.86 -9.88
CA MET A 2 -20.11 49.63 -10.68
C MET A 2 -18.79 48.98 -10.27
N PHE A 3 -18.55 48.68 -8.99
CA PHE A 3 -17.34 47.95 -8.59
C PHE A 3 -17.54 47.11 -7.31
N LEU A 4 -18.68 46.43 -7.17
CA LEU A 4 -18.93 45.59 -5.99
C LEU A 4 -19.64 44.26 -6.28
N ARG A 5 -19.65 43.79 -7.53
CA ARG A 5 -20.30 42.52 -7.89
C ARG A 5 -19.40 41.45 -8.52
N GLN A 6 -18.10 41.69 -8.65
CA GLN A 6 -17.17 40.74 -9.27
C GLN A 6 -16.27 39.96 -8.30
N THR A 7 -16.33 40.23 -6.99
CA THR A 7 -15.45 39.55 -6.02
C THR A 7 -16.05 38.29 -5.39
N VAL A 8 -17.35 38.05 -5.52
CA VAL A 8 -18.01 36.93 -4.80
C VAL A 8 -17.92 35.60 -5.55
N VAL A 9 -17.52 35.59 -6.83
CA VAL A 9 -17.56 34.37 -7.66
C VAL A 9 -16.27 33.54 -7.60
N LEU A 10 -15.17 34.05 -7.02
CA LEU A 10 -13.89 33.31 -6.96
C LEU A 10 -13.57 32.63 -5.62
N SER A 11 -14.40 32.79 -4.60
CA SER A 11 -14.10 32.26 -3.25
C SER A 11 -14.72 30.88 -2.96
N THR A 12 -15.57 30.36 -3.84
CA THR A 12 -16.26 29.07 -3.67
C THR A 12 -15.58 27.90 -4.40
N LEU A 13 -14.39 28.10 -4.96
CA LEU A 13 -13.65 27.07 -5.71
C LEU A 13 -12.53 26.37 -4.92
N VAL A 14 -12.39 26.64 -3.62
CA VAL A 14 -11.28 26.09 -2.81
C VAL A 14 -11.70 24.90 -1.93
N ALA A 15 -12.99 24.66 -1.72
CA ALA A 15 -13.46 23.75 -0.66
C ALA A 15 -13.91 22.35 -1.12
N LEU A 16 -13.23 21.73 -2.10
CA LEU A 16 -13.48 20.33 -2.44
C LEU A 16 -12.27 19.61 -3.04
N VAL A 17 -11.06 19.94 -2.55
CA VAL A 17 -9.92 19.04 -2.74
C VAL A 17 -10.07 17.93 -1.71
N ARG A 18 -10.84 16.89 -2.05
CA ARG A 18 -10.67 15.59 -1.39
C ARG A 18 -9.27 15.11 -1.77
N SER A 19 -8.38 15.39 -0.86
CA SER A 19 -6.99 15.08 -0.90
C SER A 19 -6.75 13.58 -1.01
N SER A 20 -6.27 13.17 -2.17
CA SER A 20 -5.78 11.81 -2.36
C SER A 20 -4.48 11.67 -1.60
N CYS A 21 -4.44 10.75 -0.64
CA CYS A 21 -3.19 10.32 -0.01
C CYS A 21 -2.26 9.71 -1.06
N THR A 22 -0.98 10.04 -0.98
CA THR A 22 0.11 9.42 -1.72
C THR A 22 0.71 8.27 -0.92
N SER A 23 1.59 7.48 -1.54
CA SER A 23 2.34 6.44 -0.82
C SER A 23 3.19 6.98 0.33
N ILE A 24 3.66 8.23 0.21
CA ILE A 24 4.46 8.89 1.24
C ILE A 24 3.55 9.26 2.42
N ASP A 25 2.33 9.74 2.17
CA ASP A 25 1.38 10.12 3.22
C ASP A 25 0.92 8.88 4.02
N HIS A 26 0.72 7.75 3.34
CA HIS A 26 0.44 6.49 4.04
C HIS A 26 1.61 6.06 4.94
N GLN A 27 2.85 6.23 4.48
CA GLN A 27 4.03 5.90 5.29
C GLN A 27 4.17 6.85 6.49
N ALA A 28 3.90 8.14 6.32
CA ALA A 28 3.94 9.11 7.41
C ALA A 28 2.89 8.78 8.49
N CYS A 29 1.65 8.50 8.08
CA CYS A 29 0.61 8.05 9.01
C CYS A 29 0.97 6.74 9.73
N ASP A 30 1.63 5.80 9.04
CA ASP A 30 2.05 4.54 9.64
C ASP A 30 3.05 4.75 10.77
N GLU A 31 4.05 5.61 10.57
CA GLU A 31 5.04 5.93 11.60
C GLU A 31 4.44 6.73 12.77
N LEU A 32 3.54 7.69 12.50
CA LEU A 32 2.82 8.43 13.55
C LEU A 32 1.97 7.50 14.43
N CYS A 33 1.21 6.59 13.84
CA CYS A 33 0.39 5.66 14.63
C CYS A 33 1.27 4.75 15.51
N LYS A 34 2.46 4.37 15.05
CA LYS A 34 3.41 3.55 15.84
C LYS A 34 3.98 4.30 17.05
N THR A 35 4.18 5.62 16.98
CA THR A 35 4.62 6.39 18.15
C THR A 35 3.57 6.35 19.27
N ASP A 36 2.30 6.25 18.90
CA ASP A 36 1.17 6.14 19.81
C ASP A 36 0.82 4.68 20.14
N SER A 37 1.76 3.75 19.93
CA SER A 37 1.64 2.31 20.22
C SER A 37 0.57 1.55 19.42
N PHE A 38 0.16 2.07 18.26
CA PHE A 38 -0.63 1.31 17.29
C PHE A 38 0.27 0.49 16.36
N TRP A 39 -0.28 -0.57 15.75
CA TRP A 39 0.53 -1.48 14.92
C TRP A 39 0.78 -0.94 13.51
N TYR A 40 -0.24 -0.28 12.93
CA TYR A 40 -0.13 0.37 11.64
C TYR A 40 -1.11 1.53 11.49
N GLY A 41 -0.80 2.43 10.56
CA GLY A 41 -1.60 3.61 10.23
C GLY A 41 -1.91 3.72 8.73
N HIS A 42 -3.02 4.36 8.38
CA HIS A 42 -3.37 4.64 6.99
C HIS A 42 -3.93 6.06 6.84
N CYS A 43 -3.37 6.83 5.90
CA CYS A 43 -3.90 8.13 5.51
C CYS A 43 -5.30 7.97 4.86
N ILE A 44 -6.27 8.74 5.34
CA ILE A 44 -7.64 8.85 4.80
C ILE A 44 -7.91 10.23 4.17
N GLY A 45 -7.02 11.20 4.37
CA GLY A 45 -7.04 12.51 3.73
C GLY A 45 -5.79 13.33 4.09
N TRP A 46 -5.39 14.22 3.17
CA TRP A 46 -4.26 15.15 3.31
C TRP A 46 -4.54 16.51 2.66
N ASP A 47 -5.16 17.46 3.36
CA ASP A 47 -5.56 18.75 2.77
C ASP A 47 -4.40 19.72 2.46
N GLY A 48 -3.15 19.28 2.66
CA GLY A 48 -1.94 20.09 2.48
C GLY A 48 -1.41 20.67 3.78
N THR A 49 -2.20 20.64 4.85
CA THR A 49 -1.82 21.11 6.19
C THR A 49 -1.91 20.02 7.24
N ASP A 50 -3.02 19.27 7.26
CA ASP A 50 -3.31 18.28 8.29
C ASP A 50 -3.45 16.87 7.71
N PHE A 51 -2.81 15.91 8.38
CA PHE A 51 -2.99 14.49 8.09
C PHE A 51 -4.24 13.99 8.80
N SER A 52 -5.18 13.46 8.02
CA SER A 52 -6.22 12.59 8.56
C SER A 52 -5.72 11.15 8.49
N CYS A 53 -5.29 10.59 9.61
CA CYS A 53 -4.85 9.19 9.73
C CYS A 53 -5.92 8.34 10.42
N THR A 54 -6.01 7.06 10.04
CA THR A 54 -6.67 6.02 10.84
C THR A 54 -5.60 5.08 11.39
N CYS A 55 -5.54 4.95 12.72
CA CYS A 55 -4.64 4.02 13.41
C CYS A 55 -5.37 2.73 13.77
N PHE A 56 -4.67 1.61 13.68
CA PHE A 56 -5.24 0.29 13.93
C PHE A 56 -4.43 -0.44 15.00
N GLU A 57 -5.16 -0.99 15.98
CA GLU A 57 -4.59 -1.88 16.98
C GLU A 57 -4.00 -3.15 16.34
N TYR A 58 -3.14 -3.85 17.09
CA TYR A 58 -2.52 -5.08 16.64
C TYR A 58 -3.56 -6.08 16.14
N ARG A 59 -3.62 -6.21 14.82
CA ARG A 59 -4.28 -7.33 14.18
C ARG A 59 -3.19 -8.32 13.81
N ALA A 60 -3.09 -9.40 14.59
CA ALA A 60 -2.17 -10.48 14.28
C ALA A 60 -2.27 -10.80 12.78
N PRO A 61 -1.14 -10.83 12.04
CA PRO A 61 -1.18 -11.18 10.63
C PRO A 61 -1.90 -12.53 10.51
N LEU A 62 -2.87 -12.60 9.60
CA LEU A 62 -3.54 -13.86 9.32
C LEU A 62 -2.47 -14.90 8.97
N SER A 63 -2.58 -16.12 9.50
CA SER A 63 -1.57 -17.14 9.24
C SER A 63 -1.36 -17.34 7.74
N GLY A 64 -0.11 -17.20 7.30
CA GLY A 64 0.29 -17.45 5.93
C GLY A 64 0.21 -18.93 5.53
N ASP A 65 -0.09 -19.84 6.46
CA ASP A 65 -0.21 -21.28 6.19
C ASP A 65 -1.28 -21.58 5.15
N ALA A 66 -2.38 -20.83 5.14
CA ALA A 66 -3.44 -20.96 4.14
C ALA A 66 -2.94 -20.69 2.70
N CYS A 67 -1.83 -19.96 2.56
CA CYS A 67 -1.22 -19.62 1.28
C CYS A 67 -0.11 -20.59 0.83
N LYS A 68 0.45 -21.42 1.72
CA LYS A 68 1.47 -22.42 1.36
C LYS A 68 1.06 -23.27 0.15
N PRO A 69 -0.16 -23.85 0.07
CA PRO A 69 -0.54 -24.65 -1.09
C PRO A 69 -0.84 -23.82 -2.35
N LYS A 70 -1.18 -22.52 -2.20
CA LYS A 70 -1.69 -21.66 -3.29
C LYS A 70 -0.66 -20.71 -3.88
N GLN A 71 0.50 -20.56 -3.23
CA GLN A 71 1.53 -19.62 -3.66
C GLN A 71 2.02 -19.91 -5.09
N ASN A 72 2.23 -21.19 -5.43
CA ASN A 72 2.68 -21.56 -6.78
C ASN A 72 1.61 -21.27 -7.84
N GLU A 73 0.34 -21.54 -7.53
CA GLU A 73 -0.80 -21.23 -8.40
C GLU A 73 -0.89 -19.73 -8.70
N CYS A 74 -0.86 -18.88 -7.67
CA CYS A 74 -0.87 -17.43 -7.85
C CYS A 74 0.33 -16.95 -8.69
N THR A 75 1.48 -17.59 -8.53
CA THR A 75 2.69 -17.26 -9.31
C THR A 75 2.50 -17.58 -10.79
N LEU A 76 2.00 -18.77 -11.11
CA LEU A 76 1.78 -19.22 -12.49
C LEU A 76 0.71 -18.38 -13.18
N LYS A 77 -0.43 -18.18 -12.52
CA LYS A 77 -1.54 -17.38 -13.05
C LYS A 77 -1.11 -15.97 -13.45
N CYS A 78 -0.26 -15.33 -12.64
CA CYS A 78 0.26 -14.01 -12.98
C CYS A 78 1.28 -14.04 -14.13
N LYS A 79 2.09 -15.09 -14.24
CA LYS A 79 3.01 -15.27 -15.36
C LYS A 79 2.29 -15.45 -16.70
N GLU A 80 1.17 -16.16 -16.71
CA GLU A 80 0.33 -16.32 -17.91
C GLU A 80 -0.19 -14.98 -18.44
N THR A 81 -0.38 -13.99 -17.55
CA THR A 81 -0.79 -12.62 -17.93
C THR A 81 0.38 -11.69 -18.28
N GLY A 82 1.60 -12.24 -18.42
CA GLY A 82 2.80 -11.46 -18.77
C GLY A 82 3.41 -10.66 -17.62
N LYS A 83 3.08 -10.99 -16.37
CA LYS A 83 3.73 -10.42 -15.17
C LYS A 83 4.87 -11.32 -14.70
N ASP A 84 5.79 -10.78 -13.90
CA ASP A 84 6.94 -11.53 -13.37
C ASP A 84 6.54 -12.67 -12.41
N GLY A 85 5.31 -12.64 -11.90
CA GLY A 85 4.76 -13.58 -10.92
C GLY A 85 3.73 -12.91 -10.03
N GLY A 86 3.34 -13.60 -8.98
CA GLY A 86 2.36 -13.12 -8.01
C GLY A 86 2.53 -13.77 -6.65
N PHE A 87 1.74 -13.34 -5.70
CA PHE A 87 1.75 -13.84 -4.33
C PHE A 87 0.33 -14.12 -3.84
N CYS A 88 0.23 -15.12 -2.97
CA CYS A 88 -0.97 -15.41 -2.23
C CYS A 88 -1.00 -14.56 -0.96
N TYR A 89 -2.17 -14.05 -0.60
CA TYR A 89 -2.40 -13.39 0.68
C TYR A 89 -3.68 -13.90 1.34
N PRO A 90 -3.69 -14.10 2.67
CA PRO A 90 -4.91 -14.41 3.40
C PRO A 90 -5.87 -13.21 3.40
N ARG A 91 -7.16 -13.46 3.15
CA ARG A 91 -8.21 -12.45 3.13
C ARG A 91 -8.80 -12.24 4.51
N ASN A 92 -9.01 -10.98 4.85
CA ASN A 92 -9.56 -10.58 6.13
C ASN A 92 -11.04 -10.21 6.03
N ASP A 93 -11.83 -11.17 5.54
CA ASP A 93 -13.26 -10.97 5.36
C ASP A 93 -13.95 -11.21 6.70
N ARG A 94 -14.92 -10.37 7.11
CA ARG A 94 -15.77 -10.58 8.31
C ARG A 94 -16.73 -11.79 8.17
N GLY A 95 -16.50 -12.66 7.19
CA GLY A 95 -17.34 -13.81 6.87
C GLY A 95 -17.01 -15.04 7.71
N VAL A 96 -17.96 -15.97 7.76
CA VAL A 96 -17.91 -17.20 8.57
C VAL A 96 -16.75 -18.14 8.17
N GLU A 97 -16.18 -17.98 6.98
CA GLU A 97 -15.07 -18.81 6.50
C GLU A 97 -13.69 -18.30 6.95
N ARG A 98 -13.09 -19.02 7.90
CA ARG A 98 -11.68 -18.90 8.24
C ARG A 98 -10.83 -19.47 7.07
N ASN A 99 -9.71 -18.82 6.73
CA ASN A 99 -8.71 -19.24 5.72
C ASN A 99 -9.00 -18.94 4.24
N ARG A 100 -9.81 -17.94 3.91
CA ARG A 100 -9.85 -17.44 2.52
C ARG A 100 -8.52 -16.81 2.11
N THR A 101 -8.18 -16.97 0.84
CA THR A 101 -6.92 -16.49 0.26
C THR A 101 -7.18 -15.88 -1.10
N GLY A 102 -6.45 -14.80 -1.41
CA GLY A 102 -6.44 -14.12 -2.70
C GLY A 102 -5.08 -14.19 -3.36
N CYS A 103 -5.03 -13.92 -4.67
CA CYS A 103 -3.80 -13.77 -5.44
C CYS A 103 -3.65 -12.33 -5.90
N GLU A 104 -2.44 -11.78 -5.85
CA GLU A 104 -2.10 -10.49 -6.48
C GLU A 104 -0.81 -10.64 -7.29
N CYS A 105 -0.79 -10.05 -8.49
CA CYS A 105 0.39 -10.06 -9.35
C CYS A 105 1.37 -8.97 -8.94
N PHE A 106 2.66 -9.24 -9.08
CA PHE A 106 3.67 -8.22 -8.86
C PHE A 106 3.43 -7.05 -9.80
N LYS A 107 3.37 -5.85 -9.24
CA LYS A 107 3.38 -4.61 -10.01
C LYS A 107 4.69 -4.54 -10.78
N SER A 108 4.63 -4.06 -12.02
CA SER A 108 5.82 -3.90 -12.86
C SER A 108 6.80 -2.99 -12.14
N LEU A 109 7.97 -3.54 -11.81
CA LEU A 109 9.04 -2.73 -11.26
C LEU A 109 9.50 -1.73 -12.34
N PRO A 110 9.70 -0.45 -12.01
CA PRO A 110 10.35 0.50 -12.89
C PRO A 110 11.64 -0.09 -13.48
N GLN A 111 11.94 0.21 -14.75
CA GLN A 111 13.10 -0.37 -15.45
C GLN A 111 14.42 -0.21 -14.68
N GLU A 112 14.59 0.88 -13.93
CA GLU A 112 15.80 1.11 -13.12
C GLU A 112 15.95 0.10 -11.97
N LEU A 113 14.83 -0.30 -11.34
CA LEU A 113 14.85 -1.35 -10.31
C LEU A 113 15.12 -2.72 -10.92
N LEU A 114 14.61 -3.00 -12.13
CA LEU A 114 14.92 -4.23 -12.87
C LEU A 114 16.41 -4.31 -13.24
N ARG A 115 17.01 -3.20 -13.66
CA ARG A 115 18.47 -3.10 -13.93
C ARG A 115 19.26 -3.33 -12.65
N ARG A 116 18.85 -2.73 -11.53
CA ARG A 116 19.49 -2.94 -10.22
C ARG A 116 19.39 -4.40 -9.75
N ARG A 117 18.22 -5.04 -9.88
CA ARG A 117 18.05 -6.48 -9.57
C ARG A 117 18.98 -7.36 -10.41
N ARG A 118 19.12 -7.10 -11.71
CA ARG A 118 20.06 -7.84 -12.58
C ARG A 118 21.51 -7.68 -12.13
N ARG A 119 21.94 -6.45 -11.77
CA ARG A 119 23.27 -6.19 -11.22
C ARG A 119 23.51 -6.93 -9.89
N HIS A 120 22.49 -7.01 -9.03
CA HIS A 120 22.55 -7.72 -7.75
C HIS A 120 22.50 -9.25 -7.91
N ALA A 121 21.74 -9.80 -8.85
CA ALA A 121 21.70 -11.24 -9.11
C ALA A 121 23.05 -11.76 -9.64
N MET A 122 23.76 -10.95 -10.43
CA MET A 122 25.13 -11.27 -10.87
C MET A 122 26.16 -11.18 -9.73
N ARG A 123 25.96 -10.25 -8.79
CA ARG A 123 26.76 -10.16 -7.56
C ARG A 123 26.17 -11.07 -6.49
N ARG A 124 26.47 -12.38 -6.52
CA ARG A 124 26.14 -13.31 -5.41
C ARG A 124 26.45 -12.66 -4.05
N ARG A 125 25.44 -12.10 -3.37
CA ARG A 125 25.58 -11.59 -2.00
C ARG A 125 25.27 -12.77 -1.08
N SER A 126 26.34 -13.35 -0.54
CA SER A 126 26.25 -14.17 0.67
C SER A 126 25.96 -13.22 1.83
N TYR A 127 24.72 -13.16 2.29
CA TYR A 127 24.41 -12.56 3.59
C TYR A 127 24.37 -13.69 4.62
N LYS A 128 25.21 -13.58 5.65
CA LYS A 128 25.07 -14.36 6.88
C LYS A 128 23.92 -13.76 7.68
N ILE A 129 22.93 -14.59 8.00
CA ILE A 129 21.99 -14.29 9.08
C ILE A 129 22.80 -14.45 10.37
N VAL A 130 22.97 -13.36 11.12
CA VAL A 130 23.55 -13.41 12.46
C VAL A 130 22.42 -13.84 13.39
N ALA A 131 22.60 -15.00 14.02
CA ALA A 131 21.73 -15.52 15.07
C ALA A 131 21.99 -14.79 16.39
#